data_AF-T1C624-F1
#
_entry.id   AF-T1C624-F1
#
_cell.length_a   1.000
_cell.length_b   1.000
_cell.length_c   1.000
_cell.angle_alpha   90.00
_cell.angle_beta   90.00
_cell.angle_gamma   90.00
#
_symmetry.space_group_name_H-M   'P 1'
#
loop_
_entity.id
_entity.type
_entity.pdbx_description
1 polymer ?
#
loop_
_entity_poly.entity_id
_entity_poly.type
_entity_poly.pdbx_seq_one_letter_code
_entity_poly.pdbx_strand_id
1 'polypeptide(L)'
;MMLAALALPLAGVAVAAALASAAVSPAAARWPRVLSWLSFPLLGVCALAALGAGIDALWFGGVHHAVLPLGLPWLPWQVQVDPLAGVFLLILGAVLLAAAVYGPGYAREFRNGRDSLAALGVFTALFVVGMLGVLLAADAFLFMVAWELMSLASYFLVAFQHEQAEHRHAAFLYLLLAHVAGLAILLAFGVLAAASGSFSFAVMRATHPDALWAAVAFALALIGFGTKAGLAPLHVWLPEAHPAAPSHISALMSAVMLKVALYGFLRVVFDLLGPPQWGFGVTLVLVGGGSAVLGVLLALQQTDLKRLLAYSSIENLGIIFLALGLAQIFQAAGHPALAALALVAALYQALNHALLKGLLFLGAGAVLHGAHERSLDHLGGLLRRMPRTGWFFLIGCLGMAAVPPLNGFVSEWLTFQAALQAWQLHDSLLRILVPLAAAALALT
;
A
#
# COMPACT_ATOMS: atom_id res chain seq x y z
N MET A 1 -11.17 32.44 -15.36
CA MET A 1 -10.66 31.21 -16.01
C MET A 1 -10.54 30.15 -14.93
N MET A 2 -11.52 29.24 -14.81
CA MET A 2 -11.34 28.03 -14.00
C MET A 2 -10.19 27.26 -14.64
N LEU A 3 -9.11 27.00 -13.90
CA LEU A 3 -8.09 26.05 -14.31
C LEU A 3 -8.81 24.73 -14.62
N ALA A 4 -8.69 24.24 -15.86
CA ALA A 4 -9.24 22.94 -16.22
C ALA A 4 -8.54 21.90 -15.33
N ALA A 5 -9.30 21.04 -14.65
CA ALA A 5 -8.74 20.03 -13.78
C ALA A 5 -7.79 19.11 -14.58
N LEU A 6 -6.54 19.03 -14.11
CA LEU A 6 -5.46 18.31 -14.79
C LEU A 6 -5.24 16.91 -14.21
N ALA A 7 -5.99 16.51 -13.17
CA ALA A 7 -5.82 15.25 -12.47
C ALA A 7 -5.76 14.03 -13.40
N LEU A 8 -6.77 13.86 -14.26
CA LEU A 8 -6.84 12.71 -15.15
C LEU A 8 -5.80 12.75 -16.29
N PRO A 9 -5.55 13.88 -16.98
CA PRO A 9 -4.42 14.01 -17.89
C PRO A 9 -3.06 13.69 -17.25
N LEU A 10 -2.79 14.21 -16.04
CA LEU A 10 -1.54 13.96 -15.32
C LEU A 10 -1.41 12.49 -14.91
N ALA A 11 -2.50 11.86 -14.47
CA ALA A 11 -2.53 10.42 -14.22
C ALA A 11 -2.24 9.61 -15.49
N GLY A 12 -2.77 10.04 -16.65
CA GLY A 12 -2.45 9.46 -17.95
C GLY A 12 -0.97 9.57 -18.32
N VAL A 13 -0.34 10.73 -18.05
CA VAL A 13 1.11 10.92 -18.22
C VAL A 13 1.89 9.98 -17.30
N ALA A 14 1.45 9.80 -16.05
CA ALA A 14 2.10 8.87 -15.12
C ALA A 14 2.10 7.43 -15.66
N VAL A 15 0.95 6.94 -16.12
CA VAL A 15 0.82 5.60 -16.71
C VAL A 15 1.68 5.47 -17.97
N ALA A 16 1.64 6.46 -18.87
CA ALA A 16 2.42 6.46 -20.10
C ALA A 16 3.94 6.44 -19.83
N ALA A 17 4.41 7.20 -18.84
CA ALA A 17 5.81 7.22 -18.45
C ALA A 17 6.27 5.87 -17.85
N ALA A 18 5.42 5.24 -17.03
CA ALA A 18 5.70 3.91 -16.50
C ALA A 18 5.71 2.83 -17.60
N LEU A 19 4.78 2.87 -18.56
CA LEU A 19 4.78 1.97 -19.73
C LEU A 19 6.00 2.20 -20.63
N ALA A 20 6.40 3.45 -20.85
CA ALA A 20 7.62 3.76 -21.58
C ALA A 20 8.86 3.22 -20.87
N SER A 21 8.92 3.32 -19.53
CA SER A 21 9.97 2.72 -18.72
C SER A 21 10.02 1.19 -18.89
N ALA A 22 8.86 0.53 -18.91
CA ALA A 22 8.77 -0.91 -19.18
C ALA A 22 9.27 -1.27 -20.58
N ALA A 23 8.90 -0.48 -21.60
CA ALA A 23 9.26 -0.74 -23.00
C ALA A 23 10.77 -0.57 -23.29
N VAL A 24 11.45 0.36 -22.61
CA VAL A 24 12.89 0.59 -22.82
C VAL A 24 13.77 -0.34 -21.98
N SER A 25 13.24 -0.89 -20.88
CA SER A 25 14.00 -1.72 -19.95
C SER A 25 14.62 -3.00 -20.54
N PRO A 26 14.03 -3.69 -21.54
CA PRO A 26 14.67 -4.83 -22.21
C PRO A 26 16.02 -4.50 -22.84
N ALA A 27 16.21 -3.26 -23.32
CA ALA A 27 17.49 -2.84 -23.88
C ALA A 27 18.62 -2.83 -22.85
N ALA A 28 18.30 -2.83 -21.54
CA ALA A 28 19.28 -2.95 -20.47
C ALA A 28 20.03 -4.30 -20.47
N ALA A 29 19.50 -5.35 -21.15
CA ALA A 29 20.20 -6.62 -21.34
C ALA A 29 21.48 -6.46 -22.15
N ARG A 30 21.49 -5.53 -23.11
CA ARG A 30 22.69 -5.20 -23.92
C ARG A 30 23.41 -3.97 -23.39
N TRP A 31 22.67 -2.96 -22.95
CA TRP A 31 23.19 -1.67 -22.52
C TRP A 31 22.73 -1.34 -21.10
N PRO A 32 23.43 -1.82 -20.05
CA PRO A 32 23.04 -1.63 -18.65
C PRO A 32 22.80 -0.16 -18.23
N ARG A 33 23.39 0.79 -18.95
CA ARG A 33 23.19 2.23 -18.73
C ARG A 33 21.76 2.69 -19.03
N VAL A 34 21.02 2.01 -19.91
CA VAL A 34 19.61 2.34 -20.23
C VAL A 34 18.75 2.36 -18.97
N LEU A 35 18.99 1.44 -18.04
CA LEU A 35 18.25 1.41 -16.78
C LEU A 35 18.42 2.71 -15.99
N SER A 36 19.67 3.16 -15.83
CA SER A 36 20.02 4.36 -15.05
C SER A 36 19.68 5.68 -15.76
N TRP A 37 19.84 5.75 -17.07
CA TRP A 37 19.73 7.01 -17.84
C TRP A 37 18.37 7.23 -18.49
N LEU A 38 17.54 6.18 -18.57
CA LEU A 38 16.23 6.27 -19.23
C LEU A 38 15.11 5.66 -18.39
N SER A 39 15.21 4.38 -18.01
CA SER A 39 14.12 3.68 -17.28
C SER A 39 13.80 4.33 -15.94
N PHE A 40 14.79 4.56 -15.07
CA PHE A 40 14.57 5.23 -13.77
C PHE A 40 14.15 6.70 -13.91
N PRO A 41 14.74 7.53 -14.80
CA PRO A 41 14.22 8.87 -15.07
C PRO A 41 12.76 8.90 -15.54
N LEU A 42 12.33 7.95 -16.38
CA LEU A 42 10.93 7.81 -16.76
C LEU A 42 10.03 7.46 -15.56
N LEU A 43 10.51 6.64 -14.63
CA LEU A 43 9.81 6.41 -13.35
C LEU A 43 9.79 7.69 -12.48
N GLY A 44 10.80 8.54 -12.56
CA GLY A 44 10.81 9.87 -11.93
C GLY A 44 9.75 10.80 -12.53
N VAL A 45 9.60 10.81 -13.86
CA VAL A 45 8.50 11.54 -14.53
C VAL A 45 7.14 10.99 -14.12
N CYS A 46 7.00 9.65 -14.08
CA CYS A 46 5.79 9.00 -13.56
C CYS A 46 5.47 9.46 -12.14
N ALA A 47 6.46 9.52 -11.26
CA ALA A 47 6.30 9.94 -9.88
C ALA A 47 5.83 11.40 -9.76
N LEU A 48 6.45 12.32 -10.51
CA LEU A 48 6.06 13.73 -10.52
C LEU A 48 4.65 13.93 -11.10
N ALA A 49 4.29 13.20 -12.14
CA ALA A 49 2.95 13.25 -12.72
C ALA A 49 1.88 12.70 -11.76
N ALA A 50 2.17 11.61 -11.04
CA ALA A 50 1.29 11.07 -10.00
C ALA A 50 1.13 12.05 -8.82
N LEU A 51 2.22 12.70 -8.38
CA LEU A 51 2.15 13.77 -7.38
C LEU A 51 1.26 14.92 -7.85
N GLY A 52 1.47 15.40 -9.08
CA GLY A 52 0.65 16.47 -9.66
C GLY A 52 -0.83 16.10 -9.74
N ALA A 53 -1.14 14.88 -10.20
CA ALA A 53 -2.51 14.37 -10.25
C ALA A 53 -3.15 14.29 -8.86
N GLY A 54 -2.40 13.84 -7.86
CA GLY A 54 -2.87 13.77 -6.47
C GLY A 54 -3.12 15.14 -5.85
N ILE A 55 -2.22 16.12 -6.08
CA ILE A 55 -2.40 17.50 -5.62
C ILE A 55 -3.64 18.12 -6.27
N ASP A 56 -3.78 18.00 -7.60
CA ASP A 56 -4.91 18.55 -8.34
C ASP A 56 -6.26 17.99 -7.83
N ALA A 57 -6.33 16.66 -7.66
CA ALA A 57 -7.53 15.98 -7.16
C ALA A 57 -7.93 16.41 -5.74
N LEU A 58 -6.96 16.68 -4.86
CA LEU A 58 -7.22 17.14 -3.49
C LEU A 58 -7.54 18.63 -3.42
N TRP A 59 -6.92 19.45 -4.28
CA TRP A 59 -7.05 20.91 -4.23
C TRP A 59 -8.34 21.41 -4.86
N PHE A 60 -8.67 20.90 -6.05
CA PHE A 60 -9.89 21.30 -6.77
C PHE A 60 -11.10 20.44 -6.40
N GLY A 61 -10.86 19.24 -5.86
CA GLY A 61 -11.90 18.27 -5.55
C GLY A 61 -12.63 17.78 -6.79
N GLY A 62 -13.71 17.02 -6.56
CA GLY A 62 -14.53 16.47 -7.63
C GLY A 62 -14.08 15.09 -8.12
N VAL A 63 -14.87 14.51 -9.02
CA VAL A 63 -14.62 13.19 -9.61
C VAL A 63 -14.43 13.38 -11.10
N HIS A 64 -13.22 13.09 -11.58
CA HIS A 64 -12.88 13.12 -12.99
C HIS A 64 -12.93 11.71 -13.55
N HIS A 65 -13.85 11.45 -14.47
CA HIS A 65 -14.07 10.14 -15.07
C HIS A 65 -13.80 10.18 -16.58
N ALA A 66 -13.25 9.09 -17.12
CA ALA A 66 -13.22 8.84 -18.55
C ALA A 66 -13.38 7.35 -18.85
N VAL A 67 -13.85 7.06 -20.05
CA VAL A 67 -13.88 5.71 -20.62
C VAL A 67 -12.76 5.62 -21.64
N LEU A 68 -11.89 4.64 -21.48
CA LEU A 68 -10.79 4.40 -22.41
C LEU A 68 -11.28 3.60 -23.62
N PRO A 69 -10.66 3.77 -24.80
CA PRO A 69 -10.93 2.95 -25.99
C PRO A 69 -10.30 1.54 -25.88
N LEU A 70 -10.19 1.00 -24.66
CA LEU A 70 -9.61 -0.29 -24.31
C LEU A 70 -10.61 -1.10 -23.49
N GLY A 71 -10.39 -2.40 -23.37
CA GLY A 71 -11.30 -3.33 -22.69
C GLY A 71 -12.08 -4.20 -23.67
N LEU A 72 -13.12 -4.88 -23.17
CA LEU A 72 -13.98 -5.71 -24.01
C LEU A 72 -15.10 -4.85 -24.61
N PRO A 73 -15.71 -5.24 -25.76
CA PRO A 73 -16.78 -4.45 -26.39
C PRO A 73 -17.97 -4.13 -25.47
N TRP A 74 -18.28 -5.03 -24.53
CA TRP A 74 -19.35 -4.88 -23.53
C TRP A 74 -18.84 -4.47 -22.15
N LEU A 75 -17.53 -4.27 -21.99
CA LEU A 75 -16.87 -3.97 -20.71
C LEU A 75 -15.67 -3.04 -20.97
N PRO A 76 -15.93 -1.79 -21.40
CA PRO A 76 -14.87 -0.83 -21.64
C PRO A 76 -14.22 -0.44 -20.33
N TRP A 77 -12.92 -0.18 -20.38
CA TRP A 77 -12.15 0.25 -19.21
C TRP A 77 -12.55 1.66 -18.80
N GLN A 78 -12.98 1.81 -17.55
CA GLN A 78 -13.36 3.08 -16.96
C GLN A 78 -12.29 3.51 -15.97
N VAL A 79 -11.86 4.77 -16.09
CA VAL A 79 -10.89 5.36 -15.18
C VAL A 79 -11.49 6.55 -14.46
N GLN A 80 -11.12 6.74 -13.21
CA GLN A 80 -11.47 7.91 -12.43
C GLN A 80 -10.32 8.39 -11.55
N VAL A 81 -10.30 9.70 -11.30
CA VAL A 81 -9.50 10.32 -10.24
C VAL A 81 -10.43 11.16 -9.38
N ASP A 82 -10.47 10.85 -8.10
CA ASP A 82 -11.20 11.58 -7.06
C ASP A 82 -10.27 11.87 -5.87
N PRO A 83 -10.72 12.54 -4.80
CA PRO A 83 -9.85 12.90 -3.68
C PRO A 83 -9.23 11.70 -2.98
N LEU A 84 -9.94 10.57 -2.89
CA LEU A 84 -9.40 9.35 -2.30
C LEU A 84 -8.25 8.81 -3.14
N ALA A 85 -8.44 8.65 -4.44
CA ALA A 85 -7.36 8.27 -5.36
C ALA A 85 -6.20 9.28 -5.29
N GLY A 86 -6.50 10.56 -5.13
CA GLY A 86 -5.53 11.63 -4.95
C GLY A 86 -4.55 11.40 -3.79
N VAL A 87 -5.04 11.03 -2.60
CA VAL A 87 -4.19 10.69 -1.44
C VAL A 87 -3.21 9.56 -1.78
N PHE A 88 -3.68 8.50 -2.44
CA PHE A 88 -2.84 7.35 -2.74
C PHE A 88 -1.89 7.59 -3.93
N LEU A 89 -2.26 8.45 -4.87
CA LEU A 89 -1.36 8.95 -5.91
C LEU A 89 -0.22 9.78 -5.32
N LEU A 90 -0.48 10.57 -4.27
CA LEU A 90 0.58 11.27 -3.53
C LEU A 90 1.54 10.29 -2.85
N ILE A 91 1.00 9.27 -2.17
CA ILE A 91 1.80 8.23 -1.52
C ILE A 91 2.68 7.52 -2.55
N LEU A 92 2.10 7.07 -3.66
CA LEU A 92 2.82 6.40 -4.74
C LEU A 92 3.90 7.31 -5.31
N GLY A 93 3.54 8.54 -5.68
CA GLY A 93 4.46 9.49 -6.30
C GLY A 93 5.63 9.86 -5.39
N ALA A 94 5.39 10.12 -4.10
CA ALA A 94 6.45 10.49 -3.16
C ALA A 94 7.49 9.38 -2.99
N VAL A 95 7.04 8.14 -2.76
CA VAL A 95 7.94 7.00 -2.57
C VAL A 95 8.61 6.60 -3.89
N LEU A 96 7.87 6.61 -5.00
CA LEU A 96 8.42 6.28 -6.31
C LEU A 96 9.50 7.26 -6.74
N LEU A 97 9.36 8.56 -6.42
CA LEU A 97 10.40 9.54 -6.70
C LEU A 97 11.69 9.20 -5.95
N ALA A 98 11.60 8.88 -4.66
CA ALA A 98 12.75 8.47 -3.87
C ALA A 98 13.38 7.17 -4.40
N ALA A 99 12.55 6.18 -4.77
CA ALA A 99 13.01 4.92 -5.36
C ALA A 99 13.66 5.12 -6.75
N ALA A 100 13.15 6.04 -7.56
CA ALA A 100 13.69 6.36 -8.89
C ALA A 100 15.04 7.08 -8.81
N VAL A 101 15.25 7.91 -7.78
CA VAL A 101 16.56 8.55 -7.52
C VAL A 101 17.57 7.53 -6.96
N TYR A 102 17.12 6.64 -6.07
CA TYR A 102 17.97 5.63 -5.42
C TYR A 102 18.34 4.47 -6.37
N GLY A 103 17.38 4.01 -7.18
CA GLY A 103 17.46 2.83 -8.02
C GLY A 103 18.69 2.74 -8.94
N PRO A 104 19.09 3.82 -9.65
CA PRO A 104 20.29 3.81 -10.49
C PRO A 104 21.58 3.51 -9.75
N GLY A 105 21.69 3.90 -8.47
CA GLY A 105 22.83 3.60 -7.62
C GLY A 105 22.85 2.14 -7.23
N TYR A 106 21.73 1.64 -6.72
CA TYR A 106 21.57 0.25 -6.28
C TYR A 106 21.73 -0.76 -7.44
N ALA A 107 21.17 -0.46 -8.61
CA ALA A 107 21.25 -1.33 -9.78
C ALA A 107 22.68 -1.49 -10.35
N ARG A 108 23.65 -0.65 -9.93
CA ARG A 108 25.05 -0.82 -10.34
C ARG A 108 25.66 -2.11 -9.78
N GLU A 109 25.20 -2.56 -8.63
CA GLU A 109 25.68 -3.79 -7.98
C GLU A 109 25.45 -5.03 -8.84
N PHE A 110 24.32 -5.08 -9.55
CA PHE A 110 23.96 -6.22 -10.40
C PHE A 110 24.55 -6.14 -11.82
N ARG A 111 25.25 -5.06 -12.21
CA ARG A 111 25.74 -4.88 -13.59
C ARG A 111 26.73 -5.94 -14.05
N ASN A 112 27.52 -6.47 -13.12
CA ASN A 112 28.53 -7.47 -13.40
C ASN A 112 28.10 -8.87 -12.91
N GLY A 113 26.87 -8.99 -12.41
CA GLY A 113 26.30 -10.23 -11.90
C GLY A 113 25.59 -11.04 -12.97
N ARG A 114 25.02 -12.18 -12.56
CA ARG A 114 24.16 -13.02 -13.40
C ARG A 114 22.70 -12.56 -13.42
N ASP A 115 22.33 -11.65 -12.52
CA ASP A 115 20.97 -11.16 -12.37
C ASP A 115 20.56 -10.23 -13.52
N SER A 116 19.34 -10.41 -14.05
CA SER A 116 18.88 -9.72 -15.26
C SER A 116 18.41 -8.29 -14.99
N LEU A 117 19.24 -7.29 -15.29
CA LEU A 117 18.86 -5.87 -15.21
C LEU A 117 17.64 -5.50 -16.09
N ALA A 118 17.45 -6.20 -17.21
CA ALA A 118 16.27 -6.03 -18.05
C ALA A 118 15.00 -6.45 -17.32
N ALA A 119 15.02 -7.62 -16.66
CA ALA A 119 13.89 -8.09 -15.86
C ALA A 119 13.61 -7.14 -14.69
N LEU A 120 14.65 -6.68 -13.99
CA LEU A 120 14.50 -5.70 -12.91
C LEU A 120 13.76 -4.44 -13.39
N GLY A 121 14.18 -3.85 -14.51
CA GLY A 121 13.54 -2.65 -15.06
C GLY A 121 12.11 -2.89 -15.53
N VAL A 122 11.88 -3.96 -16.32
CA VAL A 122 10.55 -4.28 -16.86
C VAL A 122 9.55 -4.52 -15.73
N PHE A 123 9.87 -5.39 -14.79
CA PHE A 123 8.93 -5.74 -13.72
C PHE A 123 8.76 -4.61 -12.71
N THR A 124 9.77 -3.77 -12.46
CA THR A 124 9.58 -2.56 -11.64
C THR A 124 8.58 -1.61 -12.30
N ALA A 125 8.72 -1.38 -13.60
CA ALA A 125 7.82 -0.50 -14.33
C ALA A 125 6.39 -1.07 -14.43
N LEU A 126 6.24 -2.36 -14.73
CA LEU A 126 4.93 -3.03 -14.74
C LEU A 126 4.27 -3.07 -13.36
N PHE A 127 5.06 -3.21 -12.30
CA PHE A 127 4.57 -3.12 -10.93
C PHE A 127 3.97 -1.75 -10.62
N VAL A 128 4.63 -0.67 -11.06
CA VAL A 128 4.11 0.70 -10.95
C VAL A 128 2.85 0.90 -11.82
N VAL A 129 2.84 0.37 -13.05
CA VAL A 129 1.65 0.42 -13.92
C VAL A 129 0.46 -0.28 -13.26
N GLY A 130 0.66 -1.47 -12.69
CA GLY A 130 -0.39 -2.19 -11.96
C GLY A 130 -0.92 -1.39 -10.77
N MET A 131 -0.03 -0.82 -9.95
CA MET A 131 -0.44 0.04 -8.83
C MET A 131 -1.24 1.27 -9.29
N LEU A 132 -0.78 1.98 -10.32
CA LEU A 132 -1.53 3.10 -10.90
C LEU A 132 -2.88 2.66 -11.46
N GLY A 133 -2.93 1.54 -12.18
CA GLY A 133 -4.17 1.01 -12.74
C GLY A 133 -5.20 0.71 -11.66
N VAL A 134 -4.80 0.15 -10.51
CA VAL A 134 -5.69 -0.07 -9.37
C VAL A 134 -6.22 1.26 -8.82
N LEU A 135 -5.35 2.26 -8.65
CA LEU A 135 -5.75 3.58 -8.13
C LEU A 135 -6.71 4.31 -9.08
N LEU A 136 -6.55 4.11 -10.39
CA LEU A 136 -7.35 4.78 -11.41
C LEU A 136 -8.61 4.02 -11.81
N ALA A 137 -8.75 2.74 -11.47
CA ALA A 137 -9.89 1.95 -11.91
C ALA A 137 -11.23 2.48 -11.38
N ALA A 138 -12.20 2.63 -12.30
CA ALA A 138 -13.60 2.98 -12.01
C ALA A 138 -14.57 1.82 -12.31
N ASP A 139 -14.04 0.65 -12.63
CA ASP A 139 -14.77 -0.60 -12.79
C ASP A 139 -13.96 -1.78 -12.24
N ALA A 140 -14.67 -2.81 -11.79
CA ALA A 140 -14.08 -3.98 -11.15
C ALA A 140 -13.18 -4.80 -12.09
N PHE A 141 -13.41 -4.75 -13.41
CA PHE A 141 -12.65 -5.54 -14.36
C PHE A 141 -11.26 -4.95 -14.59
N LEU A 142 -11.17 -3.65 -14.89
CA LEU A 142 -9.88 -2.95 -14.95
C LEU A 142 -9.15 -3.05 -13.61
N PHE A 143 -9.88 -2.91 -12.49
CA PHE A 143 -9.30 -3.08 -11.16
C PHE A 143 -8.60 -4.44 -11.02
N MET A 144 -9.27 -5.53 -11.40
CA MET A 144 -8.70 -6.88 -11.31
C MET A 144 -7.54 -7.10 -12.27
N VAL A 145 -7.61 -6.60 -13.51
CA VAL A 145 -6.48 -6.68 -14.46
C VAL A 145 -5.25 -5.96 -13.90
N ALA A 146 -5.44 -4.76 -13.36
CA ALA A 146 -4.36 -3.99 -12.75
C ALA A 146 -3.82 -4.65 -11.47
N TRP A 147 -4.69 -5.25 -10.67
CA TRP A 147 -4.34 -6.00 -9.46
C TRP A 147 -3.47 -7.22 -9.75
N GLU A 148 -3.85 -8.01 -10.76
CA GLU A 148 -3.08 -9.18 -11.19
C GLU A 148 -1.76 -8.77 -11.84
N LEU A 149 -1.73 -7.71 -12.65
CA LEU A 149 -0.49 -7.16 -13.21
C LEU A 149 0.47 -6.74 -12.08
N MET A 150 -0.02 -6.00 -11.09
CA MET A 150 0.74 -5.62 -9.90
C MET A 150 1.30 -6.84 -9.17
N SER A 151 0.47 -7.88 -8.98
CA SER A 151 0.83 -9.11 -8.25
C SER A 151 1.86 -9.96 -8.98
N LEU A 152 1.71 -10.16 -10.28
CA LEU A 152 2.65 -10.92 -11.11
C LEU A 152 3.98 -10.18 -11.27
N ALA A 153 3.96 -8.87 -11.50
CA ALA A 153 5.18 -8.09 -11.64
C ALA A 153 6.02 -8.12 -10.35
N SER A 154 5.38 -7.93 -9.19
CA SER A 154 6.07 -8.02 -7.90
C SER A 154 6.56 -9.44 -7.58
N TYR A 155 5.89 -10.49 -8.03
CA TYR A 155 6.38 -11.87 -7.89
C TYR A 155 7.74 -12.05 -8.56
N PHE A 156 7.89 -11.60 -9.81
CA PHE A 156 9.17 -11.68 -10.51
C PHE A 156 10.26 -10.84 -9.86
N LEU A 157 9.90 -9.75 -9.17
CA LEU A 157 10.86 -8.94 -8.42
C LEU A 157 11.30 -9.60 -7.10
N VAL A 158 10.42 -10.35 -6.42
CA VAL A 158 10.79 -11.18 -5.27
C VAL A 158 11.68 -12.35 -5.73
N ALA A 159 11.34 -12.95 -6.87
CA ALA A 159 12.12 -14.01 -7.51
C ALA A 159 13.36 -13.50 -8.26
N PHE A 160 13.76 -12.23 -8.11
CA PHE A 160 14.81 -11.63 -8.93
C PHE A 160 16.10 -12.44 -8.92
N GLN A 161 16.56 -12.82 -7.72
CA GLN A 161 17.74 -13.66 -7.51
C GLN A 161 17.37 -15.15 -7.38
N HIS A 162 16.57 -15.65 -8.32
CA HIS A 162 16.00 -17.01 -8.34
C HIS A 162 17.04 -18.16 -8.29
N GLU A 163 18.33 -17.92 -8.51
CA GLU A 163 19.35 -18.97 -8.31
C GLU A 163 19.40 -19.41 -6.84
N GLN A 164 19.06 -18.53 -5.90
CA GLN A 164 19.00 -18.82 -4.46
C GLN A 164 17.69 -19.52 -4.08
N ALA A 165 17.78 -20.66 -3.39
CA ALA A 165 16.62 -21.46 -3.00
C ALA A 165 15.63 -20.70 -2.10
N GLU A 166 16.16 -19.90 -1.16
CA GLU A 166 15.37 -19.07 -0.25
C GLU A 166 14.51 -18.05 -1.01
N HIS A 167 15.07 -17.40 -2.04
CA HIS A 167 14.35 -16.44 -2.87
C HIS A 167 13.23 -17.11 -3.69
N ARG A 168 13.47 -18.32 -4.20
CA ARG A 168 12.42 -19.10 -4.89
C ARG A 168 11.28 -19.49 -3.94
N HIS A 169 11.63 -19.93 -2.73
CA HIS A 169 10.64 -20.28 -1.71
C HIS A 169 9.80 -19.06 -1.30
N ALA A 170 10.44 -17.92 -1.01
CA ALA A 170 9.75 -16.68 -0.69
C ALA A 170 8.84 -16.20 -1.83
N ALA A 171 9.31 -16.28 -3.08
CA ALA A 171 8.50 -15.93 -4.25
C ALA A 171 7.30 -16.85 -4.44
N PHE A 172 7.47 -18.17 -4.24
CA PHE A 172 6.36 -19.12 -4.31
C PHE A 172 5.29 -18.85 -3.25
N LEU A 173 5.70 -18.68 -2.00
CA LEU A 173 4.80 -18.37 -0.90
C LEU A 173 4.04 -17.05 -1.16
N TYR A 174 4.77 -16.04 -1.64
CA TYR A 174 4.18 -14.77 -2.07
C TYR A 174 3.14 -14.95 -3.18
N LEU A 175 3.47 -15.70 -4.23
CA LEU A 175 2.57 -15.92 -5.36
C LEU A 175 1.29 -16.65 -4.94
N LEU A 176 1.43 -17.67 -4.08
CA LEU A 176 0.31 -18.45 -3.56
C LEU A 176 -0.67 -17.54 -2.79
N LEU A 177 -0.18 -16.76 -1.83
CA LEU A 177 -1.05 -15.86 -1.06
C LEU A 177 -1.58 -14.70 -1.93
N ALA A 178 -0.82 -14.21 -2.91
CA ALA A 178 -1.30 -13.21 -3.86
C ALA A 178 -2.48 -13.73 -4.70
N HIS A 179 -2.46 -14.99 -5.13
CA HIS A 179 -3.57 -15.60 -5.88
C HIS A 179 -4.80 -15.82 -5.00
N VAL A 180 -4.63 -16.33 -3.78
CA VAL A 180 -5.74 -16.48 -2.83
C VAL A 180 -6.39 -15.11 -2.56
N ALA A 181 -5.57 -14.08 -2.39
CA ALA A 181 -6.03 -12.70 -2.22
C ALA A 181 -6.81 -12.18 -3.44
N GLY A 182 -6.25 -12.35 -4.64
CA GLY A 182 -6.88 -11.94 -5.90
C GLY A 182 -8.23 -12.64 -6.13
N LEU A 183 -8.32 -13.94 -5.86
CA LEU A 183 -9.58 -14.69 -5.94
C LEU A 183 -10.63 -14.17 -4.95
N ALA A 184 -10.24 -13.90 -3.70
CA ALA A 184 -11.17 -13.34 -2.72
C ALA A 184 -11.71 -11.96 -3.14
N ILE A 185 -10.85 -11.08 -3.69
CA ILE A 185 -11.26 -9.77 -4.21
C ILE A 185 -12.17 -9.92 -5.43
N LEU A 186 -11.84 -10.82 -6.35
CA LEU A 186 -12.67 -11.12 -7.52
C LEU A 186 -14.07 -11.56 -7.10
N LEU A 187 -14.17 -12.45 -6.11
CA LEU A 187 -15.45 -12.89 -5.56
C LEU A 187 -16.21 -11.77 -4.84
N ALA A 188 -15.52 -10.89 -4.11
CA ALA A 188 -16.14 -9.72 -3.49
C ALA A 188 -16.79 -8.81 -4.55
N PHE A 189 -16.07 -8.50 -5.64
CA PHE A 189 -16.65 -7.78 -6.78
C PHE A 189 -17.74 -8.57 -7.49
N GLY A 190 -17.64 -9.89 -7.55
CA GLY A 190 -18.68 -10.76 -8.09
C GLY A 190 -20.01 -10.62 -7.34
N VAL A 191 -19.97 -10.57 -6.00
CA VAL A 191 -21.16 -10.33 -5.18
C VAL A 191 -21.75 -8.94 -5.44
N LEU A 192 -20.91 -7.90 -5.48
CA LEU A 192 -21.36 -6.53 -5.78
C LEU A 192 -21.95 -6.42 -7.19
N ALA A 193 -21.33 -7.06 -8.18
CA ALA A 193 -21.78 -7.07 -9.56
C ALA A 193 -23.08 -7.87 -9.75
N ALA A 194 -23.27 -8.95 -8.98
CA ALA A 194 -24.51 -9.72 -8.99
C ALA A 194 -25.70 -8.89 -8.47
N ALA A 195 -25.49 -8.04 -7.45
CA ALA A 195 -26.51 -7.14 -6.94
C ALA A 195 -26.81 -5.98 -7.90
N SER A 196 -25.78 -5.42 -8.54
CA SER A 196 -25.90 -4.22 -9.39
C SER A 196 -26.20 -4.50 -10.87
N GLY A 197 -25.96 -5.73 -11.33
CA GLY A 197 -25.97 -6.10 -12.75
C GLY A 197 -24.83 -5.50 -13.57
N SER A 198 -23.81 -4.91 -12.94
CA SER A 198 -22.73 -4.20 -13.62
C SER A 198 -21.40 -4.25 -12.86
N PHE A 199 -20.29 -4.23 -13.61
CA PHE A 199 -18.94 -4.09 -13.03
C PHE A 199 -18.54 -2.63 -12.78
N SER A 200 -19.34 -1.64 -13.23
CA SER A 200 -19.05 -0.22 -13.01
C SER A 200 -19.24 0.16 -11.54
N PHE A 201 -18.25 0.84 -10.96
CA PHE A 201 -18.35 1.35 -9.60
C PHE A 201 -19.46 2.38 -9.44
N ALA A 202 -19.78 3.14 -10.50
CA ALA A 202 -20.88 4.10 -10.47
C ALA A 202 -22.25 3.41 -10.27
N VAL A 203 -22.45 2.23 -10.87
CA VAL A 203 -23.69 1.46 -10.73
C VAL A 203 -23.73 0.74 -9.37
N MET A 204 -22.61 0.14 -8.95
CA MET A 204 -22.49 -0.50 -7.62
C MET A 204 -22.77 0.48 -6.46
N ARG A 205 -22.34 1.75 -6.58
CA ARG A 205 -22.68 2.80 -5.60
C ARG A 205 -24.18 3.06 -5.45
N ALA A 206 -24.97 2.81 -6.51
CA ALA A 206 -26.41 3.07 -6.52
C ALA A 206 -27.25 1.82 -6.15
N THR A 207 -26.63 0.64 -6.13
CA THR A 207 -27.32 -0.65 -5.94
C THR A 207 -26.51 -1.56 -5.04
N HIS A 208 -27.03 -1.79 -3.83
CA HIS A 208 -26.31 -2.51 -2.79
C HIS A 208 -26.86 -3.93 -2.61
N PRO A 209 -26.00 -4.90 -2.27
CA PRO A 209 -26.45 -6.22 -1.86
C PRO A 209 -27.29 -6.14 -0.57
N ASP A 210 -28.10 -7.18 -0.32
CA ASP A 210 -28.76 -7.34 0.97
C ASP A 210 -27.74 -7.52 2.12
N ALA A 211 -28.22 -7.53 3.36
CA ALA A 211 -27.34 -7.58 4.53
C ALA A 211 -26.43 -8.82 4.57
N LEU A 212 -26.93 -9.98 4.13
CA LEU A 212 -26.15 -11.22 4.11
C LEU A 212 -25.04 -11.14 3.06
N TRP A 213 -25.39 -10.76 1.84
CA TRP A 213 -24.43 -10.64 0.75
C TRP A 213 -23.45 -9.48 0.96
N ALA A 214 -23.85 -8.40 1.64
CA ALA A 214 -22.94 -7.36 2.09
C ALA A 214 -21.91 -7.91 3.09
N ALA A 215 -22.33 -8.74 4.05
CA ALA A 215 -21.39 -9.38 4.99
C ALA A 215 -20.43 -10.35 4.29
N VAL A 216 -20.91 -11.10 3.29
CA VAL A 216 -20.07 -11.99 2.47
C VAL A 216 -19.04 -11.16 1.67
N ALA A 217 -19.47 -10.11 0.99
CA ALA A 217 -18.57 -9.23 0.24
C ALA A 217 -17.55 -8.53 1.15
N PHE A 218 -17.97 -8.10 2.36
CA PHE A 218 -17.06 -7.57 3.37
C PHE A 218 -16.00 -8.59 3.80
N ALA A 219 -16.40 -9.82 4.13
CA ALA A 219 -15.48 -10.87 4.56
C ALA A 219 -14.47 -11.22 3.45
N LEU A 220 -14.94 -11.35 2.20
CA LEU A 220 -14.09 -11.58 1.04
C LEU A 220 -13.12 -10.41 0.78
N ALA A 221 -13.59 -9.17 0.89
CA ALA A 221 -12.75 -7.98 0.77
C ALA A 221 -11.70 -7.91 1.89
N LEU A 222 -12.08 -8.22 3.13
CA LEU A 222 -11.15 -8.25 4.26
C LEU A 222 -10.09 -9.34 4.10
N ILE A 223 -10.47 -10.55 3.66
CA ILE A 223 -9.51 -11.63 3.38
C ILE A 223 -8.59 -11.23 2.22
N GLY A 224 -9.15 -10.75 1.12
CA GLY A 224 -8.41 -10.42 -0.08
C GLY A 224 -7.44 -9.25 0.11
N PHE A 225 -7.98 -8.07 0.42
CA PHE A 225 -7.16 -6.89 0.66
C PHE A 225 -6.31 -7.02 1.93
N GLY A 226 -6.82 -7.67 2.99
CA GLY A 226 -6.07 -7.90 4.22
C GLY A 226 -4.86 -8.83 4.02
N THR A 227 -4.97 -9.87 3.17
CA THR A 227 -3.81 -10.69 2.79
C THR A 227 -2.75 -9.84 2.11
N LYS A 228 -3.13 -9.01 1.13
CA LYS A 228 -2.18 -8.15 0.41
C LYS A 228 -1.63 -7.00 1.26
N ALA A 229 -2.41 -6.49 2.20
CA ALA A 229 -1.97 -5.48 3.18
C ALA A 229 -1.09 -6.08 4.29
N GLY A 230 -1.11 -7.41 4.47
CA GLY A 230 -0.32 -8.09 5.48
C GLY A 230 -0.94 -8.06 6.87
N LEU A 231 -2.26 -8.14 6.99
CA LEU A 231 -2.93 -8.30 8.29
C LEU A 231 -2.71 -9.70 8.86
N ALA A 232 -2.64 -9.82 10.18
CA ALA A 232 -2.58 -11.11 10.84
C ALA A 232 -3.94 -11.81 10.84
N PRO A 233 -3.98 -13.15 10.65
CA PRO A 233 -2.86 -14.09 10.48
C PRO A 233 -2.38 -14.28 9.01
N LEU A 234 -2.88 -13.49 8.06
CA LEU A 234 -2.62 -13.62 6.61
C LEU A 234 -1.26 -13.03 6.17
N HIS A 235 -0.47 -12.51 7.10
CA HIS A 235 0.76 -11.75 6.87
C HIS A 235 1.99 -12.59 6.47
N VAL A 236 1.91 -13.91 6.49
CA VAL A 236 3.06 -14.84 6.46
C VAL A 236 4.01 -14.62 5.28
N TRP A 237 3.50 -14.20 4.12
CA TRP A 237 4.35 -13.92 2.95
C TRP A 237 5.27 -12.70 3.13
N LEU A 238 4.86 -11.73 3.95
CA LEU A 238 5.44 -10.38 3.98
C LEU A 238 6.86 -10.37 4.58
N PRO A 239 7.12 -11.00 5.75
CA PRO A 239 8.47 -11.13 6.29
C PRO A 239 9.42 -11.98 5.45
N GLU A 240 8.91 -12.86 4.58
CA GLU A 240 9.73 -13.68 3.68
C GLU A 240 10.09 -12.93 2.39
N ALA A 241 9.14 -12.20 1.80
CA ALA A 241 9.32 -11.52 0.52
C ALA A 241 10.27 -10.31 0.60
N HIS A 242 10.20 -9.51 1.67
CA HIS A 242 11.01 -8.28 1.81
C HIS A 242 12.54 -8.54 1.86
N PRO A 243 13.03 -9.49 2.66
CA PRO A 243 14.40 -9.98 2.59
C PRO A 243 14.90 -10.32 1.18
N ALA A 244 14.08 -11.04 0.41
CA ALA A 244 14.45 -11.60 -0.88
C ALA A 244 14.46 -10.56 -2.02
N ALA A 245 13.62 -9.53 -1.93
CA ALA A 245 13.53 -8.51 -2.95
C ALA A 245 14.69 -7.48 -2.86
N PRO A 246 15.14 -6.91 -4.00
CA PRO A 246 16.01 -5.75 -4.02
C PRO A 246 15.46 -4.60 -3.15
N SER A 247 16.33 -3.86 -2.47
CA SER A 247 15.91 -2.95 -1.38
C SER A 247 15.00 -1.80 -1.84
N HIS A 248 15.23 -1.26 -3.04
CA HIS A 248 14.35 -0.24 -3.63
C HIS A 248 12.96 -0.80 -4.01
N ILE A 249 12.87 -2.09 -4.33
CA ILE A 249 11.59 -2.77 -4.54
C ILE A 249 10.92 -3.06 -3.20
N SER A 250 11.68 -3.47 -2.18
CA SER A 250 11.16 -3.65 -0.82
C SER A 250 10.53 -2.38 -0.28
N ALA A 251 11.14 -1.22 -0.56
CA ALA A 251 10.58 0.09 -0.25
C ALA A 251 9.22 0.29 -0.94
N LEU A 252 9.11 0.08 -2.25
CA LEU A 252 7.83 0.18 -2.97
C LEU A 252 6.77 -0.81 -2.47
N MET A 253 7.16 -2.07 -2.23
CA MET A 253 6.26 -3.10 -1.72
C MET A 253 5.69 -2.73 -0.34
N SER A 254 6.53 -2.30 0.60
CA SER A 254 6.06 -1.97 1.95
C SER A 254 5.36 -0.61 2.02
N ALA A 255 5.90 0.38 1.32
CA ALA A 255 5.44 1.76 1.44
C ALA A 255 4.23 2.06 0.55
N VAL A 256 4.11 1.41 -0.62
CA VAL A 256 3.06 1.72 -1.61
C VAL A 256 2.11 0.55 -1.82
N MET A 257 2.59 -0.66 -2.12
CA MET A 257 1.69 -1.78 -2.47
C MET A 257 0.71 -2.14 -1.36
N LEU A 258 1.15 -2.13 -0.10
CA LEU A 258 0.24 -2.33 1.04
C LEU A 258 -0.86 -1.23 1.11
N LYS A 259 -0.55 -0.01 0.67
CA LYS A 259 -1.47 1.13 0.64
C LYS A 259 -2.40 1.05 -0.57
N VAL A 260 -1.96 0.50 -1.69
CA VAL A 260 -2.85 0.19 -2.81
C VAL A 260 -3.88 -0.89 -2.41
N ALA A 261 -3.48 -1.87 -1.59
CA ALA A 261 -4.43 -2.81 -0.99
C ALA A 261 -5.42 -2.12 -0.02
N LEU A 262 -4.93 -1.20 0.82
CA LEU A 262 -5.77 -0.37 1.68
C LEU A 262 -6.77 0.49 0.87
N TYR A 263 -6.32 1.09 -0.24
CA TYR A 263 -7.19 1.84 -1.14
C TYR A 263 -8.32 0.96 -1.72
N GLY A 264 -7.98 -0.24 -2.19
CA GLY A 264 -8.98 -1.21 -2.66
C GLY A 264 -9.99 -1.59 -1.58
N PHE A 265 -9.53 -1.80 -0.35
CA PHE A 265 -10.39 -2.05 0.80
C PHE A 265 -11.33 -0.87 1.09
N LEU A 266 -10.81 0.37 1.09
CA LEU A 266 -11.61 1.58 1.26
C LEU A 266 -12.66 1.71 0.17
N ARG A 267 -12.31 1.45 -1.09
CA ARG A 267 -13.27 1.43 -2.21
C ARG A 267 -14.39 0.44 -1.97
N VAL A 268 -14.05 -0.81 -1.65
CA VAL A 268 -15.12 -1.80 -1.47
C VAL A 268 -15.97 -1.45 -0.23
N VAL A 269 -15.36 -1.24 0.93
CA VAL A 269 -16.10 -1.20 2.21
C VAL A 269 -16.71 0.17 2.53
N PHE A 270 -16.06 1.28 2.15
CA PHE A 270 -16.53 2.62 2.46
C PHE A 270 -17.27 3.30 1.31
N ASP A 271 -17.15 2.79 0.08
CA ASP A 271 -17.71 3.42 -1.13
C ASP A 271 -18.76 2.51 -1.81
N LEU A 272 -18.45 1.23 -2.07
CA LEU A 272 -19.31 0.36 -2.90
C LEU A 272 -20.32 -0.50 -2.12
N LEU A 273 -19.96 -0.96 -0.91
CA LEU A 273 -20.71 -1.99 -0.18
C LEU A 273 -22.08 -1.51 0.34
N GLY A 274 -22.26 -0.21 0.47
CA GLY A 274 -23.50 0.41 0.92
C GLY A 274 -23.41 1.00 2.35
N PRO A 275 -24.52 1.03 3.10
CA PRO A 275 -24.57 1.73 4.37
C PRO A 275 -23.60 1.11 5.40
N PRO A 276 -22.95 1.95 6.23
CA PRO A 276 -21.97 1.51 7.21
C PRO A 276 -22.62 0.61 8.27
N GLN A 277 -21.91 -0.45 8.66
CA GLN A 277 -22.39 -1.41 9.65
C GLN A 277 -21.41 -1.49 10.81
N TRP A 278 -21.92 -1.33 12.04
CA TRP A 278 -21.08 -1.35 13.24
C TRP A 278 -20.33 -2.68 13.42
N GLY A 279 -20.91 -3.80 12.99
CA GLY A 279 -20.30 -5.13 13.05
C GLY A 279 -19.03 -5.26 12.18
N PHE A 280 -19.01 -4.61 11.01
CA PHE A 280 -17.80 -4.51 10.19
C PHE A 280 -16.73 -3.72 10.92
N GLY A 281 -17.11 -2.59 11.53
CA GLY A 281 -16.20 -1.80 12.33
C GLY A 281 -15.60 -2.55 13.52
N VAL A 282 -16.39 -3.31 14.27
CA VAL A 282 -15.90 -4.18 15.36
C VAL A 282 -14.90 -5.21 14.84
N THR A 283 -15.20 -5.85 13.71
CA THR A 283 -14.29 -6.82 13.09
C THR A 283 -12.95 -6.18 12.75
N LEU A 284 -12.96 -4.98 12.15
CA LEU A 284 -11.73 -4.25 11.80
C LEU A 284 -10.94 -3.80 13.02
N VAL A 285 -11.62 -3.36 14.09
CA VAL A 285 -10.97 -3.00 15.35
C VAL A 285 -10.26 -4.20 15.96
N LEU A 286 -10.90 -5.38 15.99
CA LEU A 286 -10.31 -6.59 16.57
C LEU A 286 -9.16 -7.15 15.73
N VAL A 287 -9.36 -7.27 14.41
CA VAL A 287 -8.31 -7.77 13.50
C VAL A 287 -7.15 -6.78 13.41
N GLY A 288 -7.44 -5.48 13.34
CA GLY A 288 -6.44 -4.41 13.30
C GLY A 288 -5.62 -4.35 14.58
N GLY A 289 -6.26 -4.26 15.75
CA GLY A 289 -5.58 -4.25 17.04
C GLY A 289 -4.79 -5.53 17.32
N GLY A 290 -5.35 -6.69 16.98
CA GLY A 290 -4.63 -7.97 17.08
C GLY A 290 -3.40 -8.04 16.17
N SER A 291 -3.52 -7.54 14.93
CA SER A 291 -2.39 -7.45 14.00
C SER A 291 -1.33 -6.47 14.48
N ALA A 292 -1.75 -5.36 15.10
CA ALA A 292 -0.87 -4.34 15.67
C ALA A 292 0.04 -4.97 16.74
N VAL A 293 -0.58 -5.58 17.76
CA VAL A 293 0.13 -6.23 18.88
C VAL A 293 0.99 -7.40 18.40
N LEU A 294 0.47 -8.26 17.53
CA LEU A 294 1.25 -9.40 17.01
C LEU A 294 2.44 -8.92 16.18
N GLY A 295 2.26 -7.87 15.37
CA GLY A 295 3.32 -7.27 14.55
C GLY A 295 4.51 -6.78 15.39
N VAL A 296 4.25 -5.99 16.44
CA VAL A 296 5.32 -5.46 17.31
C VAL A 296 6.02 -6.59 18.08
N LEU A 297 5.29 -7.56 18.62
CA LEU A 297 5.86 -8.66 19.40
C LEU A 297 6.77 -9.55 18.55
N LEU A 298 6.41 -9.79 17.29
CA LEU A 298 7.25 -10.54 16.36
C LEU A 298 8.41 -9.71 15.83
N ALA A 299 8.24 -8.39 15.66
CA ALA A 299 9.31 -7.47 15.26
C ALA A 299 10.46 -7.45 16.30
N LEU A 300 10.14 -7.41 17.59
CA LEU A 300 11.11 -7.42 18.70
C LEU A 300 11.99 -8.67 18.73
N GLN A 301 11.52 -9.78 18.16
CA GLN A 301 12.24 -11.05 18.12
C GLN A 301 13.11 -11.21 16.87
N GLN A 302 13.07 -10.25 15.93
CA GLN A 302 13.84 -10.37 14.69
C GLN A 302 15.29 -9.93 14.86
N THR A 303 16.21 -10.72 14.34
CA THR A 303 17.64 -10.38 14.22
C THR A 303 18.00 -9.85 12.83
N ASP A 304 17.14 -10.02 11.82
CA ASP A 304 17.39 -9.51 10.47
C ASP A 304 16.73 -8.13 10.28
N LEU A 305 17.51 -7.17 9.78
CA LEU A 305 17.08 -5.79 9.58
C LEU A 305 15.83 -5.65 8.70
N LYS A 306 15.75 -6.37 7.56
CA LYS A 306 14.61 -6.28 6.64
C LYS A 306 13.39 -7.00 7.19
N ARG A 307 13.57 -8.13 7.87
CA ARG A 307 12.47 -8.86 8.55
C ARG A 307 11.87 -8.01 9.67
N LEU A 308 12.68 -7.34 10.48
CA LEU A 308 12.20 -6.41 11.51
C LEU A 308 11.33 -5.31 10.90
N LEU A 309 11.80 -4.69 9.80
CA LEU A 309 11.04 -3.65 9.10
C LEU A 309 9.74 -4.18 8.50
N ALA A 310 9.72 -5.44 8.06
CA ALA A 310 8.55 -6.13 7.55
C ALA A 310 7.49 -6.36 8.66
N TYR A 311 7.90 -6.86 9.84
CA TYR A 311 6.97 -7.07 10.96
C TYR A 311 6.40 -5.77 11.53
N SER A 312 7.22 -4.73 11.67
CA SER A 312 6.71 -3.40 12.04
C SER A 312 5.84 -2.75 10.94
N SER A 313 5.78 -3.33 9.72
CA SER A 313 4.75 -2.95 8.75
C SER A 313 3.40 -3.61 9.03
N ILE A 314 3.40 -4.86 9.50
CA ILE A 314 2.18 -5.56 9.94
C ILE A 314 1.53 -4.79 11.09
N GLU A 315 2.35 -4.36 12.05
CA GLU A 315 1.92 -3.57 13.20
C GLU A 315 1.16 -2.30 12.77
N ASN A 316 1.82 -1.47 11.96
CA ASN A 316 1.27 -0.20 11.49
C ASN A 316 0.05 -0.34 10.58
N LEU A 317 -0.02 -1.39 9.75
CA LEU A 317 -1.25 -1.69 9.00
C LEU A 317 -2.38 -2.12 9.95
N GLY A 318 -2.06 -2.82 11.03
CA GLY A 318 -3.00 -3.08 12.12
C GLY A 318 -3.58 -1.80 12.73
N ILE A 319 -2.74 -0.81 13.02
CA ILE A 319 -3.17 0.52 13.53
C ILE A 319 -4.10 1.22 12.54
N ILE A 320 -3.78 1.20 11.24
CA ILE A 320 -4.63 1.78 10.20
C ILE A 320 -6.00 1.10 10.18
N PHE A 321 -6.05 -0.24 10.18
CA PHE A 321 -7.31 -0.98 10.16
C PHE A 321 -8.13 -0.80 11.44
N LEU A 322 -7.48 -0.64 12.60
CA LEU A 322 -8.14 -0.26 13.84
C LEU A 322 -8.83 1.10 13.68
N ALA A 323 -8.12 2.11 13.17
CA ALA A 323 -8.69 3.44 12.92
C ALA A 323 -9.84 3.41 11.90
N LEU A 324 -9.75 2.59 10.84
CA LEU A 324 -10.87 2.36 9.93
C LEU A 324 -12.07 1.69 10.61
N GLY A 325 -11.82 0.77 11.53
CA GLY A 325 -12.87 0.16 12.33
C GLY A 325 -13.61 1.18 13.20
N LEU A 326 -12.87 2.11 13.83
CA LEU A 326 -13.46 3.23 14.56
C LEU A 326 -14.30 4.12 13.63
N ALA A 327 -13.80 4.42 12.43
CA ALA A 327 -14.54 5.22 11.45
C ALA A 327 -15.88 4.58 11.09
N GLN A 328 -15.90 3.26 10.84
CA GLN A 328 -17.14 2.51 10.56
C GLN A 328 -18.10 2.50 11.76
N ILE A 329 -17.60 2.28 12.98
CA ILE A 329 -18.42 2.29 14.19
C ILE A 329 -19.08 3.65 14.39
N PHE A 330 -18.31 4.75 14.35
CA PHE A 330 -18.84 6.09 14.57
C PHE A 330 -19.79 6.51 13.45
N GLN A 331 -19.51 6.12 12.19
CA GLN A 331 -20.41 6.42 11.08
C GLN A 331 -21.75 5.68 11.25
N ALA A 332 -21.71 4.38 11.57
CA ALA A 332 -22.91 3.58 11.82
C ALA A 332 -23.71 4.07 13.04
N ALA A 333 -23.03 4.65 14.04
CA ALA A 333 -23.65 5.24 15.23
C ALA A 333 -24.16 6.67 15.03
N GLY A 334 -24.04 7.26 13.83
CA GLY A 334 -24.55 8.60 13.53
C GLY A 334 -23.65 9.74 14.00
N HIS A 335 -22.35 9.50 14.20
CA HIS A 335 -21.35 10.50 14.59
C HIS A 335 -20.36 10.80 13.44
N PRO A 336 -20.78 11.47 12.35
CA PRO A 336 -19.96 11.65 11.15
C PRO A 336 -18.67 12.44 11.38
N ALA A 337 -18.66 13.38 12.34
CA ALA A 337 -17.45 14.13 12.68
C ALA A 337 -16.38 13.23 13.33
N LEU A 338 -16.78 12.30 14.20
CA LEU A 338 -15.86 11.33 14.81
C LEU A 338 -15.41 10.27 13.81
N ALA A 339 -16.31 9.85 12.92
CA ALA A 339 -15.97 8.97 11.81
C ALA A 339 -14.92 9.60 10.89
N ALA A 340 -15.09 10.88 10.55
CA ALA A 340 -14.13 11.64 9.76
C ALA A 340 -12.78 11.78 10.48
N LEU A 341 -12.78 12.05 11.80
CA LEU A 341 -11.54 12.09 12.60
C LEU A 341 -10.78 10.76 12.53
N ALA A 342 -11.48 9.64 12.71
CA ALA A 342 -10.88 8.30 12.64
C ALA A 342 -10.38 7.96 11.23
N LEU A 343 -11.12 8.35 10.18
CA LEU A 343 -10.69 8.16 8.79
C LEU A 343 -9.46 9.02 8.45
N VAL A 344 -9.41 10.27 8.93
CA VAL A 344 -8.22 11.13 8.83
C VAL A 344 -7.04 10.49 9.54
N ALA A 345 -7.23 9.94 10.74
CA ALA A 345 -6.18 9.23 11.46
C ALA A 345 -5.62 8.05 10.64
N ALA A 346 -6.50 7.22 10.04
CA ALA A 346 -6.11 6.10 9.20
C ALA A 346 -5.33 6.53 7.95
N LEU A 347 -5.81 7.54 7.23
CA LEU A 347 -5.16 8.07 6.03
C LEU A 347 -3.83 8.77 6.35
N TYR A 348 -3.76 9.47 7.48
CA TYR A 348 -2.54 10.13 7.93
C TYR A 348 -1.49 9.10 8.38
N GLN A 349 -1.89 8.04 9.10
CA GLN A 349 -1.02 6.91 9.43
C GLN A 349 -0.52 6.21 8.15
N ALA A 350 -1.39 6.03 7.14
CA ALA A 350 -1.00 5.43 5.86
C ALA A 350 0.07 6.26 5.13
N LEU A 351 -0.06 7.59 5.12
CA LEU A 351 0.94 8.50 4.57
C LEU A 351 2.25 8.46 5.36
N ASN A 352 2.17 8.56 6.69
CA ASN A 352 3.34 8.52 7.57
C ASN A 352 4.11 7.22 7.42
N HIS A 353 3.41 6.08 7.48
CA HIS A 353 4.00 4.76 7.28
C HIS A 353 4.66 4.63 5.91
N ALA A 354 4.05 5.16 4.84
CA ALA A 354 4.66 5.13 3.51
C ALA A 354 5.99 5.90 3.45
N LEU A 355 6.02 7.12 3.97
CA LEU A 355 7.22 7.96 3.96
C LEU A 355 8.33 7.35 4.83
N LEU A 356 7.99 6.93 6.05
CA LEU A 356 8.94 6.38 7.01
C LEU A 356 9.45 5.00 6.59
N LYS A 357 8.59 4.09 6.09
CA LYS A 357 9.04 2.81 5.55
C LYS A 357 9.84 2.96 4.26
N GLY A 358 9.47 3.91 3.40
CA GLY A 358 10.28 4.26 2.23
C GLY A 358 11.71 4.64 2.67
N LEU A 359 11.83 5.53 3.64
CA LEU A 359 13.12 5.94 4.21
C LEU A 359 13.89 4.76 4.82
N LEU A 360 13.24 3.96 5.66
CA LEU A 360 13.87 2.85 6.37
C LEU A 360 14.30 1.70 5.45
N PHE A 361 13.51 1.33 4.43
CA PHE A 361 13.91 0.28 3.49
C PHE A 361 15.02 0.73 2.53
N LEU A 362 15.00 1.99 2.08
CA LEU A 362 16.11 2.55 1.29
C LEU A 362 17.38 2.68 2.15
N GLY A 363 17.23 3.09 3.42
CA GLY A 363 18.30 3.12 4.41
C GLY A 363 18.88 1.74 4.71
N ALA A 364 18.02 0.73 4.91
CA ALA A 364 18.43 -0.66 5.09
C ALA A 364 19.17 -1.19 3.86
N GLY A 365 18.74 -0.79 2.65
CA GLY A 365 19.46 -1.09 1.41
C GLY A 365 20.85 -0.47 1.37
N ALA A 366 21.00 0.78 1.83
CA ALA A 366 22.31 1.44 1.93
C ALA A 366 23.22 0.77 2.97
N VAL A 367 22.66 0.36 4.13
CA VAL A 367 23.39 -0.40 5.16
C VAL A 367 23.84 -1.75 4.59
N LEU A 368 22.95 -2.49 3.92
CA LEU A 368 23.29 -3.76 3.30
C LEU A 368 24.40 -3.61 2.26
N HIS A 369 24.32 -2.58 1.42
CA HIS A 369 25.34 -2.31 0.41
C HIS A 369 26.69 -1.89 1.01
N GLY A 370 26.68 -1.13 2.11
CA GLY A 370 27.91 -0.62 2.73
C GLY A 370 28.58 -1.58 3.71
N ALA A 371 27.79 -2.41 4.40
CA ALA A 371 28.28 -3.32 5.43
C ALA A 371 28.29 -4.79 4.99
N HIS A 372 27.59 -5.15 3.90
CA HIS A 372 27.38 -6.53 3.45
C HIS A 372 26.84 -7.47 4.53
N GLU A 373 26.11 -6.92 5.49
CA GLU A 373 25.57 -7.62 6.65
C GLU A 373 24.12 -7.20 6.87
N ARG A 374 23.31 -8.17 7.30
CA ARG A 374 21.87 -8.02 7.55
C ARG A 374 21.51 -8.27 9.01
N SER A 375 22.33 -9.03 9.71
CA SER A 375 22.13 -9.36 11.13
C SER A 375 22.39 -8.15 12.01
N LEU A 376 21.36 -7.74 12.74
CA LEU A 376 21.42 -6.65 13.72
C LEU A 376 22.48 -6.91 14.81
N ASP A 377 22.72 -8.17 15.15
CA ASP A 377 23.73 -8.58 16.15
C ASP A 377 25.15 -8.19 15.73
N HIS A 378 25.39 -8.02 14.43
CA HIS A 378 26.70 -7.69 13.86
C HIS A 378 26.80 -6.22 13.39
N LEU A 379 25.70 -5.46 13.37
CA LEU A 379 25.61 -4.11 12.82
C LEU A 379 25.93 -3.00 13.86
N GLY A 380 27.01 -3.19 14.63
CA GLY A 380 27.46 -2.25 15.66
C GLY A 380 28.17 -0.98 15.12
N GLY A 381 27.92 0.17 15.74
CA GLY A 381 28.71 1.40 15.53
C GLY A 381 28.51 2.11 14.17
N LEU A 382 27.46 1.76 13.41
CA LEU A 382 27.23 2.28 12.06
C LEU A 382 27.04 3.80 11.99
N LEU A 383 26.50 4.44 13.03
CA LEU A 383 26.32 5.90 13.03
C LEU A 383 27.66 6.66 12.89
N ARG A 384 28.78 6.05 13.35
CA ARG A 384 30.12 6.65 13.18
C ARG A 384 30.69 6.42 11.77
N ARG A 385 30.36 5.29 11.14
CA ARG A 385 30.90 4.89 9.82
C ARG A 385 30.08 5.42 8.65
N MET A 386 28.76 5.51 8.83
CA MET A 386 27.79 5.93 7.82
C MET A 386 26.87 7.03 8.38
N PRO A 387 27.40 8.20 8.80
CA PRO A 387 26.65 9.18 9.59
C PRO A 387 25.40 9.71 8.90
N ARG A 388 25.45 9.93 7.57
CA ARG A 388 24.27 10.40 6.82
C ARG A 388 23.15 9.36 6.84
N THR A 389 23.47 8.10 6.48
CA THR A 389 22.50 7.00 6.52
C THR A 389 21.98 6.78 7.93
N GLY A 390 22.86 6.80 8.94
CA GLY A 390 22.49 6.61 10.34
C GLY A 390 21.53 7.68 10.86
N TRP A 391 21.74 8.96 10.53
CA TRP A 391 20.83 10.04 10.95
C TRP A 391 19.45 9.93 10.29
N PHE A 392 19.41 9.66 8.98
CA PHE A 392 18.13 9.46 8.29
C PHE A 392 17.39 8.22 8.82
N PHE A 393 18.12 7.13 9.08
CA PHE A 393 17.55 5.92 9.65
C PHE A 393 17.01 6.17 11.07
N LEU A 394 17.74 6.92 11.91
CA LEU A 394 17.29 7.30 13.25
C LEU A 394 16.02 8.15 13.21
N ILE A 395 15.94 9.14 12.31
CA ILE A 395 14.71 9.94 12.13
C ILE A 395 13.55 9.03 11.71
N GLY A 396 13.80 8.07 10.81
CA GLY A 396 12.82 7.06 10.42
C GLY A 396 12.33 6.23 11.61
N CYS A 397 13.25 5.75 12.46
CA CYS A 397 12.90 4.98 13.66
C CYS A 397 12.11 5.78 14.69
N LEU A 398 12.56 7.00 15.01
CA LEU A 398 11.87 7.89 15.95
C LEU A 398 10.47 8.28 15.43
N GLY A 399 10.35 8.47 14.11
CA GLY A 399 9.07 8.76 13.47
C GLY A 399 8.13 7.56 13.52
N MET A 400 8.65 6.33 13.32
CA MET A 400 7.87 5.10 13.43
C MET A 400 7.45 4.80 14.87
N ALA A 401 8.28 5.14 15.86
CA ALA A 401 7.98 5.02 17.28
C ALA A 401 7.11 6.17 17.83
N ALA A 402 6.51 6.96 16.94
CA ALA A 402 5.58 8.04 17.29
C ALA A 402 6.11 9.06 18.31
N VAL A 403 7.42 9.36 18.29
CA VAL A 403 8.03 10.30 19.25
C VAL A 403 7.74 11.77 18.85
N PRO A 404 7.17 12.61 19.73
CA PRO A 404 7.06 14.05 19.48
C PRO A 404 8.44 14.69 19.25
N PRO A 405 8.64 15.56 18.25
CA PRO A 405 7.65 16.27 17.43
C PRO A 405 7.41 15.67 16.02
N LEU A 406 7.70 14.38 15.81
CA LEU A 406 7.66 13.77 14.48
C LEU A 406 6.23 13.42 14.03
N ASN A 407 6.06 13.21 12.73
CA ASN A 407 4.76 13.01 12.08
C ASN A 407 4.01 11.77 12.58
N GLY A 408 4.70 10.68 12.92
CA GLY A 408 4.06 9.45 13.43
C GLY A 408 3.28 9.66 14.73
N PHE A 409 3.71 10.60 15.59
CA PHE A 409 2.98 10.96 16.81
C PHE A 409 1.56 11.43 16.50
N VAL A 410 1.42 12.27 15.47
CA VAL A 410 0.14 12.91 15.14
C VAL A 410 -0.87 11.87 14.66
N SER A 411 -0.48 10.89 13.85
CA SER A 411 -1.43 9.86 13.35
C SER A 411 -1.94 8.95 14.47
N GLU A 412 -1.07 8.50 15.37
CA GLU A 412 -1.48 7.67 16.51
C GLU A 412 -2.29 8.48 17.53
N TRP A 413 -1.89 9.72 17.80
CA TRP A 413 -2.64 10.62 18.67
C TRP A 413 -4.07 10.85 18.18
N LEU A 414 -4.28 11.06 16.87
CA LEU A 414 -5.63 11.19 16.30
C LEU A 414 -6.43 9.89 16.46
N THR A 415 -5.78 8.73 16.36
CA THR A 415 -6.42 7.43 16.59
C THR A 415 -6.87 7.29 18.05
N PHE A 416 -6.01 7.67 19.01
CA PHE A 416 -6.38 7.74 20.43
C PHE A 416 -7.51 8.72 20.68
N GLN A 417 -7.46 9.92 20.09
CA GLN A 417 -8.53 10.91 20.23
C GLN A 417 -9.87 10.36 19.76
N ALA A 418 -9.91 9.67 18.62
CA ALA A 418 -11.14 9.03 18.15
C ALA A 418 -11.61 7.94 19.13
N ALA A 419 -10.72 7.05 19.57
CA ALA A 419 -11.07 5.95 20.46
C ALA A 419 -11.55 6.43 21.85
N LEU A 420 -10.98 7.50 22.38
CA LEU A 420 -11.39 8.08 23.67
C LEU A 420 -12.79 8.71 23.62
N GLN A 421 -13.37 8.93 22.44
CA GLN A 421 -14.76 9.39 22.29
C GLN A 421 -15.79 8.25 22.36
N ALA A 422 -15.39 7.02 22.71
CA ALA A 422 -16.28 5.86 22.84
C ALA A 422 -17.47 6.10 23.78
N TRP A 423 -17.35 6.98 24.77
CA TRP A 423 -18.43 7.33 25.70
C TRP A 423 -19.67 7.91 25.00
N GLN A 424 -19.51 8.48 23.80
CA GLN A 424 -20.60 9.03 22.99
C GLN A 424 -21.46 7.95 22.31
N LEU A 425 -20.94 6.72 22.19
CA LEU A 425 -21.69 5.61 21.60
C LEU A 425 -22.85 5.22 22.51
N HIS A 426 -23.99 4.80 21.96
CA HIS A 426 -25.14 4.39 22.77
C HIS A 426 -25.03 2.94 23.28
N ASP A 427 -24.37 2.08 22.49
CA ASP A 427 -24.21 0.65 22.79
C ASP A 427 -23.16 0.42 23.89
N SER A 428 -23.57 -0.26 24.97
CA SER A 428 -22.71 -0.60 26.11
C SER A 428 -21.53 -1.50 25.76
N LEU A 429 -21.69 -2.41 24.80
CA LEU A 429 -20.61 -3.29 24.36
C LEU A 429 -19.54 -2.46 23.64
N LEU A 430 -19.94 -1.55 22.74
CA LEU A 430 -19.02 -0.70 22.00
C LEU A 430 -18.27 0.28 22.92
N ARG A 431 -18.94 0.80 23.97
CA ARG A 431 -18.31 1.63 25.00
C ARG A 431 -17.15 0.93 25.73
N ILE A 432 -17.18 -0.39 25.83
CA ILE A 432 -16.13 -1.19 26.47
C ILE A 432 -15.09 -1.64 25.45
N LEU A 433 -15.52 -2.13 24.28
CA LEU A 433 -14.62 -2.67 23.26
C LEU A 433 -13.68 -1.62 22.67
N VAL A 434 -14.16 -0.40 22.41
CA VAL A 434 -13.34 0.64 21.76
C VAL A 434 -12.14 1.06 22.63
N PRO A 435 -12.29 1.36 23.94
CA PRO A 435 -11.14 1.64 24.80
C PRO A 435 -10.19 0.45 24.96
N LEU A 436 -10.70 -0.79 25.00
CA LEU A 436 -9.85 -1.99 25.05
C LEU A 436 -8.99 -2.13 23.79
N ALA A 437 -9.56 -1.81 22.62
CA ALA A 437 -8.79 -1.78 21.39
C ALA A 437 -7.78 -0.63 21.36
N ALA A 438 -8.11 0.53 21.93
CA ALA A 438 -7.15 1.62 22.12
C ALA A 438 -5.98 1.21 23.03
N ALA A 439 -6.22 0.35 24.04
CA ALA A 439 -5.14 -0.20 24.84
C ALA A 439 -4.20 -1.09 24.01
N ALA A 440 -4.69 -1.77 22.96
CA ALA A 440 -3.86 -2.52 22.03
C ALA A 440 -2.89 -1.60 21.26
N LEU A 441 -3.35 -0.41 20.87
CA LEU A 441 -2.50 0.64 20.27
C LEU A 441 -1.44 1.15 21.26
N ALA A 442 -1.73 1.21 22.56
CA ALA A 442 -0.75 1.63 23.56
C ALA A 442 0.34 0.58 23.83
N LEU A 443 0.18 -0.66 23.34
CA LEU A 443 1.15 -1.75 23.48
C LEU A 443 2.07 -1.88 22.26
N THR A 444 1.78 -1.17 21.17
CA THR A 444 2.62 -1.08 19.97
C THR A 444 3.51 0.14 20.05
#